data_AF-A0A925BLX7-F1
#
_entry.id   AF-A0A925BLX7-F1
#
_cell.length_a   1.000
_cell.length_b   1.000
_cell.length_c   1.000
_cell.angle_alpha   90.00
_cell.angle_beta   90.00
_cell.angle_gamma   90.00
#
_symmetry.space_group_name_H-M   'P 1'
#
loop_
_entity.id
_entity.type
_entity.pdbx_description
1 polymer ?
#
loop_
_entity_poly.entity_id
_entity_poly.type
_entity_poly.pdbx_seq_one_letter_code
_entity_poly.pdbx_strand_id
1 'polypeptide(L)'
;MTALSPRRLLLLIGAGVAALIAWPHERADSQESPTFDTASVEFFQTKVKPLLETRCFECHGPEAKKLKGGLSLASRADVLRGGDSGAAIVPGKPAESLL
;
A
#
# COMPACT_ATOMS: atom_id res chain seq x y z
N MET A 1 4.75 -25.47 61.00
CA MET A 1 5.81 -24.69 61.68
C MET A 1 7.10 -25.47 61.39
N THR A 2 8.05 -25.09 60.54
CA THR A 2 8.70 -23.81 60.26
C THR A 2 9.34 -23.84 58.86
N ALA A 3 9.32 -22.71 58.16
CA ALA A 3 10.16 -22.43 57.00
C ALA A 3 11.62 -22.17 57.43
N LEU A 4 12.61 -22.48 56.57
CA LEU A 4 13.68 -21.56 56.10
C LEU A 4 14.72 -22.31 55.21
N SER A 5 14.83 -21.89 53.92
CA SER A 5 16.03 -21.65 53.04
C SER A 5 17.33 -22.50 53.18
N PRO A 6 18.23 -22.63 52.18
CA PRO A 6 18.50 -21.64 51.13
C PRO A 6 18.88 -22.11 49.72
N ARG A 7 18.41 -21.31 48.75
CA ARG A 7 19.12 -20.78 47.58
C ARG A 7 20.46 -21.45 47.26
N ARG A 8 20.40 -22.42 46.33
CA ARG A 8 21.57 -22.89 45.58
C ARG A 8 22.07 -21.77 44.67
N LEU A 9 23.01 -21.03 45.24
CA LEU A 9 24.04 -20.30 44.52
C LEU A 9 24.79 -21.29 43.62
N LEU A 10 24.64 -21.17 42.31
CA LEU A 10 25.73 -21.42 41.36
C LEU A 10 25.33 -20.93 39.97
N LEU A 11 26.12 -19.96 39.46
CA LEU A 11 26.66 -19.82 38.09
C LEU A 11 25.65 -20.05 36.94
N LEU A 12 25.49 -19.15 35.98
CA LEU A 12 26.42 -18.86 34.87
C LEU A 12 25.95 -17.54 34.22
N ILE A 13 26.74 -16.47 34.19
CA ILE A 13 27.53 -16.03 33.03
C ILE A 13 26.88 -16.37 31.68
N GLY A 14 26.47 -15.34 30.92
CA GLY A 14 26.45 -15.43 29.45
C GLY A 14 25.40 -14.58 28.73
N ALA A 15 25.89 -13.61 27.95
CA ALA A 15 25.21 -12.95 26.81
C ALA A 15 24.11 -11.92 27.12
N GLY A 16 24.55 -10.68 27.36
CA GLY A 16 23.76 -9.50 26.99
C GLY A 16 23.63 -9.37 25.47
N VAL A 17 22.55 -8.70 25.05
CA VAL A 17 22.38 -8.08 23.71
C VAL A 17 22.26 -9.04 22.50
N ALA A 18 21.42 -10.07 22.56
CA ALA A 18 21.06 -10.86 21.36
C ALA A 18 19.54 -11.02 21.14
N ALA A 19 18.70 -10.29 21.88
CA ALA A 19 17.24 -10.37 21.77
C ALA A 19 16.59 -9.15 21.07
N LEU A 20 17.38 -8.22 20.51
CA LEU A 20 16.86 -7.01 19.85
C LEU A 20 16.83 -7.08 18.31
N ILE A 21 17.21 -8.21 17.70
CA ILE A 21 17.27 -8.35 16.23
C ILE A 21 16.56 -9.64 15.75
N ALA A 22 15.56 -10.08 16.51
CA ALA A 22 14.67 -11.15 16.08
C ALA A 22 13.23 -10.66 16.09
N TRP A 23 13.00 -9.49 15.49
CA TRP A 23 11.69 -9.32 14.85
C TRP A 23 11.66 -10.38 13.76
N PRO A 24 10.65 -11.27 13.71
CA PRO A 24 10.31 -11.85 12.44
C PRO A 24 9.98 -10.63 11.59
N HIS A 25 10.91 -10.21 10.74
CA HIS A 25 10.50 -9.45 9.57
C HIS A 25 9.76 -10.48 8.74
N GLU A 26 8.51 -10.75 9.11
CA GLU A 26 7.47 -11.20 8.20
C GLU A 26 7.70 -10.36 6.97
N ARG A 27 8.35 -10.96 5.95
CA ARG A 27 8.46 -10.35 4.65
C ARG A 27 7.01 -10.21 4.24
N ALA A 28 6.50 -8.98 4.40
CA ALA A 28 5.25 -8.57 3.81
C ALA A 28 5.30 -9.11 2.39
N ASP A 29 4.36 -10.02 2.18
CA ASP A 29 4.06 -10.75 0.97
C ASP A 29 4.73 -10.14 -0.26
N SER A 30 5.55 -10.91 -0.96
CA SER A 30 6.12 -10.50 -2.24
C SER A 30 4.96 -10.20 -3.17
N GLN A 31 4.53 -8.94 -3.24
CA GLN A 31 3.47 -8.51 -4.12
C GLN A 31 3.98 -8.65 -5.55
N GLU A 32 3.66 -9.78 -6.16
CA GLU A 32 3.73 -9.98 -7.59
C GLU A 32 2.91 -8.85 -8.24
N SER A 33 3.61 -7.91 -8.87
CA SER A 33 2.95 -6.79 -9.51
C SER A 33 2.18 -7.30 -10.72
N PRO A 34 0.95 -6.82 -10.97
CA PRO A 34 0.17 -7.27 -12.12
C PRO A 34 0.95 -7.02 -13.41
N THR A 35 1.07 -8.05 -14.24
CA THR A 35 1.61 -7.91 -15.60
C THR A 35 0.50 -7.38 -16.50
N PHE A 36 0.83 -6.36 -17.30
CA PHE A 36 -0.07 -5.79 -18.29
C PHE A 36 0.47 -6.13 -19.68
N ASP A 37 -0.38 -6.63 -20.57
CA ASP A 37 0.03 -6.89 -21.94
C ASP A 37 0.28 -5.56 -22.68
N THR A 38 1.16 -5.61 -23.68
CA THR A 38 1.59 -4.43 -24.42
C THR A 38 0.43 -3.72 -25.12
N ALA A 39 -0.55 -4.45 -25.66
CA ALA A 39 -1.68 -3.86 -26.37
C ALA A 39 -2.60 -3.08 -25.42
N SER A 40 -2.84 -3.59 -24.20
CA SER A 40 -3.59 -2.87 -23.16
C SER A 40 -2.89 -1.59 -22.71
N VAL A 41 -1.56 -1.63 -22.56
CA VAL A 41 -0.77 -0.44 -22.21
C VAL A 41 -0.84 0.61 -23.32
N GLU A 42 -0.67 0.21 -24.58
CA GLU A 42 -0.76 1.10 -25.74
C GLU A 42 -2.16 1.72 -25.85
N PHE A 43 -3.22 0.91 -25.69
CA PHE A 43 -4.59 1.39 -25.71
C PHE A 43 -4.83 2.43 -24.61
N PHE A 44 -4.38 2.17 -23.37
CA PHE A 44 -4.50 3.15 -22.28
C PHE A 44 -3.79 4.46 -22.63
N GLN A 45 -2.55 4.39 -23.12
CA GLN A 45 -1.75 5.57 -23.42
C GLN A 45 -2.31 6.38 -24.59
N THR A 46 -2.85 5.74 -25.61
CA THR A 46 -3.27 6.41 -26.86
C THR A 46 -4.76 6.77 -26.87
N LYS A 47 -5.59 6.08 -26.10
CA LYS A 47 -7.06 6.27 -26.09
C LYS A 47 -7.59 6.80 -24.77
N VAL A 48 -7.14 6.27 -23.64
CA VAL A 48 -7.71 6.61 -22.32
C VAL A 48 -7.04 7.84 -21.72
N LYS A 49 -5.71 7.83 -21.57
CA LYS A 49 -4.96 8.91 -20.95
C LYS A 49 -5.21 10.29 -21.58
N PRO A 50 -5.26 10.46 -22.92
CA PRO A 50 -5.51 11.77 -23.51
C PRO A 50 -6.89 12.34 -23.17
N LEU A 51 -7.89 11.47 -22.97
CA LEU A 51 -9.22 11.88 -22.52
C LEU A 51 -9.18 12.39 -21.08
N LEU A 52 -8.47 11.67 -20.19
CA LEU A 52 -8.29 12.09 -18.80
C LEU A 52 -7.53 13.42 -18.70
N GLU A 53 -6.47 13.58 -19.49
CA GLU A 53 -5.70 14.83 -19.58
C GLU A 53 -6.57 16.01 -20.00
N THR A 54 -7.38 15.82 -21.04
CA THR A 54 -8.20 16.90 -21.62
C THR A 54 -9.43 17.25 -20.76
N ARG A 55 -9.98 16.28 -20.01
CA ARG A 55 -11.31 16.42 -19.38
C ARG A 55 -11.29 16.37 -17.86
N CYS A 56 -10.30 15.73 -17.26
CA CYS A 56 -10.32 15.41 -15.82
C CYS A 56 -9.13 16.03 -15.07
N PHE A 57 -7.97 16.13 -15.70
CA PHE A 57 -6.71 16.47 -15.02
C PHE A 57 -6.64 17.90 -14.50
N GLU A 58 -7.45 18.82 -15.04
CA GLU A 58 -7.56 20.18 -14.49
C GLU A 58 -7.85 20.18 -12.97
N CYS A 59 -8.69 19.23 -12.52
CA CYS A 59 -9.12 19.14 -11.12
C CYS A 59 -8.66 17.88 -10.39
N HIS A 60 -8.24 16.84 -11.10
CA HIS A 60 -7.86 15.54 -10.51
C HIS A 60 -6.50 15.03 -10.98
N GLY A 61 -5.76 15.81 -11.79
CA GLY A 61 -4.50 15.41 -12.37
C GLY A 61 -3.30 15.67 -11.45
N PRO A 62 -2.09 15.25 -11.88
CA PRO A 62 -0.86 15.45 -11.12
C PRO A 62 -0.54 16.93 -10.85
N GLU A 63 -0.90 17.82 -11.78
CA GLU A 63 -0.63 19.26 -11.70
C GLU A 63 -1.82 20.06 -11.14
N ALA A 64 -2.87 19.39 -10.63
CA ALA A 64 -4.04 20.07 -10.10
C ALA A 64 -3.67 20.84 -8.83
N LYS A 65 -3.88 22.16 -8.84
CA LYS A 65 -3.63 23.03 -7.66
C LYS A 65 -4.48 22.64 -6.44
N LYS A 66 -5.65 22.04 -6.69
CA LYS A 66 -6.55 21.52 -5.68
C LYS A 66 -7.28 20.31 -6.24
N LEU A 67 -7.15 19.16 -5.56
CA LEU A 67 -7.89 17.96 -5.88
C LEU A 67 -9.36 18.12 -5.46
N LYS A 68 -10.29 18.08 -6.42
CA LYS A 68 -11.73 18.07 -6.11
C LYS A 68 -12.11 16.69 -5.54
N GLY A 69 -12.95 16.67 -4.49
CA GLY A 69 -13.43 15.43 -3.87
C GLY A 69 -12.33 14.48 -3.40
N GLY A 70 -11.13 14.99 -3.06
CA GLY A 70 -9.99 14.18 -2.60
C GLY A 70 -9.40 13.20 -3.63
N LEU A 71 -9.91 13.18 -4.86
CA LEU A 71 -9.54 12.20 -5.88
C LEU A 71 -8.33 12.67 -6.69
N SER A 72 -7.29 11.83 -6.76
CA SER A 72 -6.13 11.98 -7.65
C SER A 72 -6.11 10.87 -8.70
N LEU A 73 -5.85 11.26 -9.95
CA LEU A 73 -5.62 10.40 -11.11
C LEU A 73 -4.14 10.35 -11.51
N ALA A 74 -3.23 10.85 -10.65
CA ALA A 74 -1.81 10.94 -10.94
C ALA A 74 -1.11 9.58 -11.00
N SER A 75 -1.60 8.61 -10.23
CA SER A 75 -1.00 7.28 -10.15
C SER A 75 -2.06 6.19 -9.97
N ARG A 76 -1.70 4.95 -10.32
CA ARG A 76 -2.56 3.78 -10.07
C ARG A 76 -2.97 3.68 -8.59
N ALA A 77 -2.03 3.91 -7.68
CA ALA A 77 -2.29 3.83 -6.24
C ALA A 77 -3.34 4.86 -5.80
N ASP A 78 -3.27 6.09 -6.34
CA ASP A 78 -4.23 7.14 -6.02
C ASP A 78 -5.64 6.82 -6.52
N VAL A 79 -5.75 6.27 -7.73
CA VAL A 79 -7.04 5.90 -8.32
C VAL A 79 -7.69 4.76 -7.53
N LEU A 80 -6.90 3.79 -7.07
CA LEU A 80 -7.40 2.68 -6.24
C LEU A 80 -7.78 3.13 -4.84
N ARG A 81 -7.03 4.06 -4.25
CA ARG A 81 -7.40 4.69 -2.98
C ARG A 81 -8.70 5.48 -3.11
N GLY A 82 -8.88 6.15 -4.25
CA GLY A 82 -10.06 6.96 -4.53
C GLY A 82 -10.08 8.29 -3.78
N GLY A 83 -11.26 8.87 -3.71
CA GLY A 83 -11.51 10.17 -3.08
C GLY A 83 -12.47 10.07 -1.90
N ASP A 84 -13.12 11.18 -1.58
CA ASP A 84 -14.04 11.30 -0.44
C ASP A 84 -15.25 10.34 -0.54
N SER A 85 -15.59 9.92 -1.76
CA SER A 85 -16.69 8.97 -2.05
C SER A 85 -16.27 7.50 -2.00
N GLY A 86 -15.00 7.20 -1.71
CA GLY A 86 -14.44 5.85 -1.74
C GLY A 86 -13.62 5.56 -3.00
N ALA A 87 -13.33 4.27 -3.23
CA ALA A 87 -12.48 3.81 -4.34
C ALA A 87 -13.04 4.26 -5.70
N ALA A 88 -12.18 4.84 -6.55
CA ALA A 88 -12.63 5.29 -7.87
C ALA A 88 -12.74 4.12 -8.86
N ILE A 89 -11.78 3.20 -8.84
CA ILE A 89 -11.75 2.01 -9.68
C ILE A 89 -11.59 0.75 -8.83
N VAL A 90 -12.42 -0.25 -9.11
CA VAL A 90 -12.28 -1.63 -8.64
C VAL A 90 -11.82 -2.49 -9.82
N PRO A 91 -10.56 -2.97 -9.84
CA PRO A 91 -10.01 -3.72 -10.97
C PRO A 91 -10.88 -4.92 -11.39
N GLY A 92 -11.19 -5.01 -12.68
CA GLY A 92 -12.01 -6.09 -13.24
C GLY A 92 -13.53 -5.95 -12.96
N LYS A 93 -13.96 -4.91 -12.24
CA LYS A 93 -15.34 -4.73 -11.81
C LYS A 93 -15.86 -3.31 -12.12
N PRO A 94 -16.14 -2.99 -13.39
CA PRO A 94 -16.58 -1.64 -13.76
C PRO A 94 -17.91 -1.25 -13.10
N ALA A 95 -18.84 -2.19 -12.89
CA ALA A 95 -20.12 -1.90 -12.23
C ALA A 95 -20.00 -1.60 -10.72
N GLU A 96 -18.89 -1.99 -10.09
CA GLU A 96 -18.58 -1.64 -8.69
C GLU A 96 -17.65 -0.42 -8.59
N SER A 97 -17.21 0.13 -9.74
CA SER A 97 -16.35 1.31 -9.82
C SER A 97 -17.17 2.59 -9.94
N LEU A 98 -16.70 3.67 -9.34
CA LEU A 98 -17.34 4.99 -9.46
C LEU A 98 -16.91 5.74 -10.74
N LEU A 99 -15.87 5.26 -11.41
CA LEU A 99 -15.30 5.77 -12.67
C LEU A 99 -15.28 4.68 -13.74
#